data_AF-A0A1Y3SVI3-F1
#
_entry.id   AF-A0A1Y3SVI3-F1
#
_cell.length_a   1.000
_cell.length_b   1.000
_cell.length_c   1.000
_cell.angle_alpha   90.00
_cell.angle_beta   90.00
_cell.angle_gamma   90.00
#
_symmetry.space_group_name_H-M   'P 1'
#
loop_
_entity.id
_entity.type
_entity.pdbx_description
1 polymer ?
#
loop_
_entity_poly.entity_id
_entity_poly.type
_entity_poly.pdbx_seq_one_letter_code
_entity_poly.pdbx_strand_id
1 'polypeptide(L)'
;MTGLREKLLQEQDRLEKILQKTTERLKDAPQGRLRLSTNKKWTQYYHCVLGGKQSGEYIAKTNEKLISGLAQKDYDKKILKLTERRLWQIRKITGDYDEKEIEKIFLKEHMTRQKLIEPVEPTWEQQLKDWISETYKGKEFQEGTPLILHFSRKEQDRKFTGSMTAEWMIPYMPRMQ
;
A
#
# COMPACT_ATOMS: atom_id res chain seq x y z
N MET A 1 -3.21 -13.90 -0.93
CA MET A 1 -2.52 -12.59 -1.06
C MET A 1 -2.89 -11.75 0.15
N THR A 2 -2.07 -11.76 1.21
CA THR A 2 -2.34 -10.96 2.41
C THR A 2 -2.02 -9.49 2.16
N GLY A 3 -2.86 -8.60 2.69
CA GLY A 3 -2.62 -7.15 2.63
C GLY A 3 -2.91 -6.52 1.26
N LEU A 4 -3.66 -7.19 0.38
CA LEU A 4 -4.10 -6.57 -0.88
C LEU A 4 -5.03 -5.39 -0.58
N ARG A 5 -5.95 -5.57 0.35
CA ARG A 5 -6.89 -4.52 0.77
C ARG A 5 -6.16 -3.30 1.32
N GLU A 6 -5.14 -3.52 2.14
CA GLU A 6 -4.32 -2.45 2.70
C GLU A 6 -3.59 -1.65 1.61
N LYS A 7 -2.95 -2.34 0.65
CA LYS A 7 -2.30 -1.70 -0.50
C LYS A 7 -3.28 -0.89 -1.35
N LEU A 8 -4.50 -1.37 -1.53
CA LEU A 8 -5.54 -0.65 -2.27
C LEU A 8 -5.98 0.63 -1.55
N LEU A 9 -6.09 0.60 -0.21
CA LEU A 9 -6.41 1.77 0.59
C LEU A 9 -5.27 2.81 0.55
N GLN A 10 -4.01 2.37 0.64
CA GLN A 10 -2.87 3.27 0.49
C GLN A 10 -2.84 3.95 -0.89
N GLU A 11 -3.16 3.21 -1.96
CA GLU A 11 -3.26 3.81 -3.30
C GLU A 11 -4.48 4.74 -3.43
N GLN A 12 -5.59 4.44 -2.77
CA GLN A 12 -6.74 5.34 -2.69
C GLN A 12 -6.34 6.69 -2.09
N ASP A 13 -5.67 6.70 -0.93
CA ASP A 13 -5.22 7.92 -0.26
C ASP A 13 -4.28 8.73 -1.16
N ARG A 14 -3.35 8.06 -1.86
CA ARG A 14 -2.45 8.70 -2.82
C ARG A 14 -3.23 9.38 -3.95
N LEU A 15 -4.23 8.69 -4.52
CA LEU A 15 -5.06 9.22 -5.60
C LEU A 15 -5.96 10.36 -5.14
N GLU A 16 -6.50 10.33 -3.92
CA GLU A 16 -7.31 11.42 -3.35
C GLU A 16 -6.46 12.69 -3.16
N LYS A 17 -5.21 12.56 -2.70
CA LYS A 17 -4.26 13.69 -2.65
C LYS A 17 -3.96 14.27 -4.04
N ILE A 18 -3.79 13.40 -5.05
CA ILE A 18 -3.60 13.84 -6.44
C ILE A 18 -4.85 14.57 -6.93
N LEU A 19 -6.04 14.05 -6.65
CA LEU A 19 -7.32 14.64 -7.03
C LEU A 19 -7.47 16.04 -6.43
N GLN A 20 -7.21 16.19 -5.13
CA GLN A 20 -7.26 17.48 -4.44
C GLN A 20 -6.31 18.49 -5.08
N LYS A 21 -5.03 18.13 -5.23
CA LYS A 21 -4.02 19.00 -5.84
C LYS A 21 -4.37 19.43 -7.27
N THR A 22 -4.95 18.51 -8.05
CA THR A 22 -5.32 18.76 -9.45
C THR A 22 -6.56 19.66 -9.53
N THR A 23 -7.55 19.45 -8.66
CA THR A 23 -8.75 20.29 -8.62
C THR A 23 -8.45 21.71 -8.15
N GLU A 24 -7.56 21.89 -7.18
CA GLU A 24 -7.08 23.21 -6.75
C GLU A 24 -6.42 23.98 -7.90
N ARG A 25 -5.50 23.35 -8.64
CA ARG A 25 -4.84 23.97 -9.80
C ARG A 25 -5.81 24.35 -10.92
N LEU A 26 -6.87 23.56 -11.10
CA LEU A 26 -7.87 23.82 -12.14
C LEU A 26 -8.76 25.02 -11.83
N LYS A 27 -8.87 25.46 -10.57
CA LYS A 27 -9.66 26.65 -10.19
C LYS A 27 -9.09 27.93 -10.80
N ASP A 28 -7.77 28.07 -10.77
CA ASP A 28 -7.06 29.26 -11.25
C ASP A 28 -6.61 29.14 -12.72
N ALA A 29 -7.05 28.08 -13.40
CA ALA A 29 -6.58 27.77 -14.74
C ALA A 29 -7.17 28.74 -15.79
N PRO A 30 -6.37 29.23 -16.76
CA PRO A 30 -6.85 30.17 -17.77
C PRO A 30 -7.94 29.53 -18.63
N GLN A 31 -8.93 30.30 -19.09
CA GLN A 31 -10.00 29.79 -19.94
C GLN A 31 -9.50 29.38 -21.34
N GLY A 32 -10.24 28.53 -22.07
CA GLY A 32 -9.93 28.12 -23.44
C GLY A 32 -9.16 26.79 -23.59
N ARG A 33 -8.33 26.63 -24.61
CA ARG A 33 -7.45 25.47 -24.87
C ARG A 33 -6.19 25.94 -25.60
N LEU A 34 -5.07 25.27 -25.36
CA LEU A 34 -3.86 25.46 -26.18
C LEU A 34 -3.95 24.59 -27.44
N ARG A 35 -3.84 25.21 -28.62
CA ARG A 35 -3.60 24.52 -29.87
C ARG A 35 -2.16 24.77 -30.31
N LEU A 36 -1.48 23.70 -30.70
CA LEU A 36 -0.16 23.77 -31.31
C LEU A 36 -0.29 23.58 -32.82
N SER A 37 0.48 24.36 -33.57
CA SER A 37 0.70 24.14 -35.00
C SER A 37 2.20 24.10 -35.24
N THR A 38 2.66 23.16 -36.05
CA THR A 38 4.07 23.03 -36.41
C THR A 38 4.23 23.32 -37.89
N ASN A 39 5.09 24.29 -38.21
CA ASN A 39 5.49 24.56 -39.59
C ASN A 39 7.00 24.35 -39.72
N LYS A 40 7.37 23.24 -40.37
CA LYS A 40 8.76 22.77 -40.50
C LYS A 40 9.46 22.67 -39.14
N LYS A 41 10.22 23.70 -38.75
CA LYS A 41 11.00 23.76 -37.49
C LYS A 41 10.38 24.64 -36.40
N TRP A 42 9.30 25.36 -36.69
CA TRP A 42 8.73 26.35 -35.77
C TRP A 42 7.40 25.88 -35.19
N THR A 43 7.31 25.92 -33.87
CA THR A 43 6.06 25.68 -33.13
C THR A 43 5.35 27.00 -32.90
N GLN A 44 4.10 27.07 -33.34
CA GLN A 44 3.20 28.19 -33.15
C GLN A 44 2.14 27.81 -32.12
N TYR A 45 1.82 28.77 -31.25
CA TYR A 45 0.88 28.60 -30.15
C TYR A 45 -0.39 29.37 -30.45
N TYR A 46 -1.55 28.74 -30.24
CA TYR A 46 -2.85 29.34 -30.46
C TYR A 46 -3.77 29.17 -29.26
N HIS A 47 -4.45 30.24 -28.86
CA HIS A 47 -5.46 30.26 -27.82
C HIS A 47 -6.83 30.02 -28.43
N CYS A 48 -7.47 28.90 -28.08
CA CYS A 48 -8.82 28.59 -28.54
C CYS A 48 -9.83 28.84 -27.42
N VAL A 49 -10.71 29.82 -27.58
CA VAL A 49 -11.77 30.15 -26.60
C VAL A 49 -13.14 29.77 -27.17
N LEU A 50 -14.05 29.33 -26.31
CA LEU A 50 -15.44 29.05 -26.70
C LEU A 50 -16.12 30.34 -27.17
N GLY A 51 -16.75 30.32 -28.34
CA GLY A 51 -17.34 31.50 -28.98
C GLY A 51 -16.36 32.37 -29.77
N GLY A 52 -15.06 32.04 -29.77
CA GLY A 52 -14.04 32.70 -30.59
C GLY A 52 -13.88 32.06 -31.99
N LYS A 53 -12.85 32.49 -32.73
CA LYS A 53 -12.48 31.89 -34.02
C LYS A 53 -12.19 30.39 -33.86
N GLN A 54 -12.74 29.56 -34.74
CA GLN A 54 -12.49 28.10 -34.74
C GLN A 54 -10.99 27.74 -34.80
N SER A 55 -10.17 28.57 -35.45
CA SER A 55 -8.73 28.34 -35.57
C SER A 55 -7.93 28.68 -34.30
N GLY A 56 -8.50 29.47 -33.39
CA GLY A 56 -7.80 30.10 -32.26
C GLY A 56 -7.03 31.36 -32.67
N GLU A 57 -6.64 32.15 -31.67
CA GLU A 57 -5.83 33.36 -31.82
C GLU A 57 -4.36 33.07 -31.54
N TYR A 58 -3.45 33.64 -32.34
CA TYR A 58 -2.02 33.40 -32.17
C TYR A 58 -1.53 34.00 -30.84
N ILE A 59 -0.75 33.22 -30.09
CA ILE A 59 -0.08 33.64 -28.86
C ILE A 59 1.41 33.77 -29.15
N ALA A 60 1.96 34.96 -28.92
CA ALA A 60 3.40 35.17 -29.00
C ALA A 60 4.12 34.34 -27.94
N LYS A 61 5.30 33.80 -28.31
CA LYS A 61 6.14 32.98 -27.40
C LYS A 61 6.49 33.71 -26.10
N THR A 62 6.58 35.05 -26.13
CA THR A 62 6.83 35.88 -24.94
C THR A 62 5.76 35.75 -23.86
N ASN A 63 4.54 35.32 -24.20
CA ASN A 63 3.48 35.06 -23.24
C ASN A 63 3.55 33.63 -22.68
N GLU A 64 4.71 33.27 -22.14
CA GLU A 64 4.99 31.92 -21.63
C GLU A 64 4.05 31.51 -20.50
N LYS A 65 3.64 32.46 -19.65
CA LYS A 65 2.69 32.22 -18.54
C LYS A 65 1.34 31.72 -19.04
N LEU A 66 0.78 32.35 -20.08
CA LEU A 66 -0.49 31.90 -20.67
C LEU A 66 -0.34 30.54 -21.36
N ILE A 67 0.74 30.35 -22.13
CA ILE A 67 1.00 29.09 -22.85
C ILE A 67 1.13 27.92 -21.87
N SER A 68 1.98 28.08 -20.84
CA SER A 68 2.17 27.09 -19.78
C SER A 68 0.90 26.83 -19.00
N GLY A 69 0.15 27.87 -18.61
CA GLY A 69 -1.13 27.72 -17.90
C GLY A 69 -2.17 26.95 -18.70
N LEU A 70 -2.29 27.21 -20.01
CA LEU A 70 -3.21 26.46 -20.88
C LEU A 70 -2.77 24.99 -21.04
N ALA A 71 -1.47 24.74 -21.23
CA ALA A 71 -0.93 23.40 -21.33
C ALA A 71 -1.12 22.60 -20.03
N GLN A 72 -0.83 23.23 -18.88
CA GLN A 72 -0.98 22.64 -17.55
C GLN A 72 -2.44 22.26 -17.29
N LYS A 73 -3.38 23.13 -17.64
CA LYS A 73 -4.81 22.83 -17.53
C LYS A 73 -5.22 21.60 -18.32
N ASP A 74 -4.78 21.47 -19.57
CA ASP A 74 -5.13 20.31 -20.40
C ASP A 74 -4.51 19.02 -19.85
N TYR A 75 -3.31 19.10 -19.26
CA TYR A 75 -2.69 17.99 -18.53
C TYR A 75 -3.50 17.63 -17.27
N ASP A 76 -3.81 18.60 -16.42
CA ASP A 76 -4.54 18.42 -15.16
C ASP A 76 -5.94 17.83 -15.42
N LYS A 77 -6.63 18.25 -16.50
CA LYS A 77 -7.92 17.63 -16.91
C LYS A 77 -7.78 16.14 -17.25
N LYS A 78 -6.68 15.73 -17.91
CA LYS A 78 -6.43 14.32 -18.23
C LYS A 78 -6.15 13.51 -16.97
N ILE A 79 -5.36 14.07 -16.05
CA ILE A 79 -5.07 13.46 -14.76
C ILE A 79 -6.37 13.31 -13.95
N LEU A 80 -7.18 14.36 -13.85
CA LEU A 80 -8.45 14.34 -13.13
C LEU A 80 -9.34 13.17 -13.59
N LYS A 81 -9.58 13.06 -14.91
CA LYS A 81 -10.38 11.99 -15.50
C LYS A 81 -9.82 10.60 -15.20
N LEU A 82 -8.50 10.44 -15.24
CA LEU A 82 -7.85 9.17 -14.94
C LEU A 82 -7.99 8.81 -13.46
N THR A 83 -7.72 9.77 -12.57
CA THR A 83 -7.78 9.61 -11.12
C THR A 83 -9.18 9.25 -10.66
N GLU A 84 -10.22 9.94 -11.15
CA GLU A 84 -11.62 9.62 -10.85
C GLU A 84 -11.97 8.19 -11.25
N ARG A 85 -11.56 7.76 -12.46
CA ARG A 85 -11.77 6.38 -12.92
C ARG A 85 -11.06 5.37 -12.02
N ARG A 86 -9.83 5.66 -11.59
CA ARG A 86 -9.06 4.76 -10.71
C ARG A 86 -9.66 4.67 -9.32
N LEU A 87 -10.07 5.79 -8.74
CA LEU A 87 -10.77 5.82 -7.45
C LEU A 87 -12.06 5.01 -7.50
N TRP A 88 -12.84 5.13 -8.57
CA TRP A 88 -14.03 4.29 -8.76
C TRP A 88 -13.70 2.80 -8.80
N GLN A 89 -12.65 2.41 -9.54
CA GLN A 89 -12.20 1.01 -9.60
C GLN A 89 -11.79 0.48 -8.23
N ILE A 90 -10.98 1.24 -7.49
CA ILE A 90 -10.51 0.84 -6.16
C ILE A 90 -11.70 0.69 -5.22
N ARG A 91 -12.60 1.69 -5.17
CA ARG A 91 -13.79 1.65 -4.31
C ARG A 91 -14.67 0.44 -4.61
N LYS A 92 -14.83 0.10 -5.89
CA LYS A 92 -15.56 -1.10 -6.31
C LYS A 92 -14.90 -2.37 -5.78
N ILE A 93 -13.59 -2.51 -5.97
CA ILE A 93 -12.84 -3.69 -5.48
C ILE A 93 -12.89 -3.75 -3.96
N THR A 94 -12.59 -2.68 -3.24
CA THR A 94 -12.57 -2.68 -1.76
C THR A 94 -13.93 -2.92 -1.11
N GLY A 95 -15.02 -2.62 -1.83
CA GLY A 95 -16.38 -2.87 -1.37
C GLY A 95 -16.84 -4.31 -1.59
N ASP A 96 -16.42 -4.93 -2.69
CA ASP A 96 -16.83 -6.28 -3.09
C ASP A 96 -15.88 -7.35 -2.54
N TYR A 97 -14.57 -7.07 -2.46
CA TYR A 97 -13.53 -8.03 -2.14
C TYR A 97 -13.26 -8.17 -0.63
N ASP A 98 -13.27 -9.41 -0.17
CA ASP A 98 -12.84 -9.84 1.14
C ASP A 98 -11.88 -11.04 1.06
N GLU A 99 -10.74 -10.94 1.74
CA GLU A 99 -9.67 -11.93 1.74
C GLU A 99 -10.12 -13.29 2.29
N LYS A 100 -11.23 -13.34 3.06
CA LYS A 100 -11.77 -14.57 3.66
C LYS A 100 -12.99 -15.11 2.93
N GLU A 101 -13.31 -14.65 1.72
CA GLU A 101 -14.51 -15.10 0.99
C GLU A 101 -14.56 -16.60 0.77
N ILE A 102 -13.45 -17.20 0.35
CA ILE A 102 -13.35 -18.63 0.07
C ILE A 102 -13.57 -19.44 1.36
N GLU A 103 -12.87 -19.07 2.44
CA GLU A 103 -13.04 -19.67 3.77
C GLU A 103 -14.49 -19.55 4.27
N LYS A 104 -15.11 -18.38 4.08
CA LYS A 104 -16.50 -18.12 4.47
C LYS A 104 -17.51 -19.05 3.77
N ILE A 105 -17.22 -19.57 2.57
CA ILE A 105 -18.10 -20.54 1.91
C ILE A 105 -18.21 -21.81 2.77
N PHE A 106 -17.07 -22.36 3.18
CA PHE A 106 -17.03 -23.53 4.06
C PHE A 106 -17.67 -23.24 5.42
N LEU A 107 -17.34 -22.10 6.04
CA LEU A 107 -17.86 -21.73 7.36
C LEU A 107 -19.39 -21.52 7.39
N LYS A 108 -19.99 -21.15 6.25
CA LYS A 108 -21.45 -20.98 6.12
C LYS A 108 -22.20 -22.30 5.95
N GLU A 109 -21.52 -23.40 5.59
CA GLU A 109 -22.17 -24.70 5.48
C GLU A 109 -22.64 -25.21 6.85
N HIS A 110 -23.66 -26.07 6.84
CA HIS A 110 -24.17 -26.68 8.07
C HIS A 110 -23.10 -27.59 8.73
N MET A 111 -23.07 -27.66 10.06
CA MET A 111 -22.08 -28.46 10.82
C MET A 111 -21.94 -29.90 10.35
N THR A 112 -23.05 -30.55 9.98
CA THR A 112 -23.03 -31.93 9.45
C THR A 112 -22.29 -32.01 8.11
N ARG A 113 -22.47 -31.01 7.23
CA ARG A 113 -21.79 -30.95 5.93
C ARG A 113 -20.32 -30.59 6.09
N GLN A 114 -19.99 -29.68 7.00
CA GLN A 114 -18.59 -29.34 7.29
C GLN A 114 -17.75 -30.56 7.65
N LYS A 115 -18.33 -31.57 8.33
CA LYS A 115 -17.63 -32.84 8.65
C LYS A 115 -17.40 -33.76 7.45
N LEU A 116 -18.15 -33.55 6.36
CA LEU A 116 -18.09 -34.35 5.13
C LEU A 116 -17.30 -33.65 4.01
N ILE A 117 -16.99 -32.36 4.19
CA ILE A 117 -16.31 -31.53 3.20
C ILE A 117 -14.84 -31.41 3.61
N GLU A 118 -13.94 -31.65 2.66
CA GLU A 118 -12.55 -31.23 2.75
C GLU A 118 -12.43 -29.84 2.09
N PRO A 119 -12.09 -28.78 2.86
CA PRO A 119 -11.91 -27.45 2.31
C PRO A 119 -10.81 -27.42 1.23
N VAL A 120 -11.03 -26.68 0.14
CA VAL A 120 -10.03 -26.53 -0.94
C VAL A 120 -8.77 -25.81 -0.43
N GLU A 121 -8.97 -24.80 0.42
CA GLU A 121 -7.89 -24.15 1.17
C GLU A 121 -8.13 -24.41 2.66
N PRO A 122 -7.09 -24.75 3.45
CA PRO A 122 -7.26 -25.00 4.87
C PRO A 122 -7.73 -23.72 5.57
N THR A 123 -8.68 -23.87 6.48
CA THR A 123 -9.18 -22.73 7.27
C THR A 123 -8.08 -22.21 8.20
N TRP A 124 -8.23 -20.96 8.66
CA TRP A 124 -7.30 -20.40 9.63
C TRP A 124 -7.16 -21.26 10.89
N GLU A 125 -8.26 -21.87 11.35
CA GLU A 125 -8.25 -22.77 12.49
C GLU A 125 -7.53 -24.09 12.23
N GLN A 126 -7.66 -24.64 11.02
CA GLN A 126 -6.93 -25.85 10.62
C GLN A 126 -5.43 -25.55 10.53
N GLN A 127 -5.06 -24.46 9.86
CA GLN A 127 -3.66 -24.00 9.81
C GLN A 127 -3.07 -23.78 11.21
N LEU A 128 -3.84 -23.17 12.11
CA LEU A 128 -3.40 -22.94 13.49
C LEU A 128 -3.22 -24.26 14.25
N LYS A 129 -4.13 -25.23 14.07
CA LYS A 129 -4.01 -26.56 14.70
C LYS A 129 -2.81 -27.32 14.18
N ASP A 130 -2.59 -27.32 12.87
CA ASP A 130 -1.45 -27.96 12.24
C ASP A 130 -0.16 -27.35 12.78
N TRP A 131 -0.08 -26.01 12.83
CA TRP A 131 1.05 -25.28 13.39
C TRP A 131 1.30 -25.60 14.88
N ILE A 132 0.25 -25.73 15.70
CA ILE A 132 0.39 -26.13 17.12
C ILE A 132 0.84 -27.59 17.26
N SER A 133 0.43 -28.46 16.33
CA SER A 133 0.79 -29.87 16.35
C SER A 133 2.24 -30.12 15.92
N GLU A 134 2.81 -29.21 15.13
CA GLU A 134 4.22 -29.26 14.76
C GLU A 134 5.10 -29.10 16.00
N THR A 135 5.91 -30.12 16.28
CA THR A 135 6.85 -30.07 17.40
C THR A 135 7.94 -29.05 17.11
N TYR A 136 8.05 -28.02 17.96
CA TYR A 136 9.10 -27.01 17.85
C TYR A 136 10.49 -27.67 17.95
N LYS A 137 11.21 -27.75 16.83
CA LYS A 137 12.63 -28.09 16.84
C LYS A 137 13.39 -26.86 17.28
N GLY A 138 13.80 -26.85 18.54
CA GLY A 138 14.65 -25.81 19.10
C GLY A 138 15.88 -25.59 18.23
N LYS A 139 16.23 -24.33 18.03
CA LYS A 139 17.47 -23.98 17.34
C LYS A 139 18.65 -24.50 18.17
N GLU A 140 19.40 -25.44 17.62
CA GLU A 140 20.62 -25.93 18.24
C GLU A 140 21.64 -24.78 18.36
N PHE A 141 22.30 -24.70 19.51
CA PHE A 141 23.39 -23.76 19.70
C PHE A 141 24.60 -24.28 18.93
N GLN A 142 25.24 -23.42 18.14
CA GLN A 142 26.49 -23.79 17.50
C GLN A 142 27.56 -24.03 18.57
N GLU A 143 28.40 -25.06 18.37
CA GLU A 143 29.56 -25.31 19.21
C GLU A 143 30.41 -24.04 19.31
N GLY A 144 30.63 -23.56 20.54
CA GLY A 144 31.36 -22.32 20.83
C GLY A 144 30.48 -21.10 21.11
N THR A 145 29.15 -21.20 21.06
CA THR A 145 28.26 -20.10 21.47
C THR A 145 28.38 -19.87 22.98
N PRO A 146 28.75 -18.66 23.46
CA PRO A 146 28.93 -18.41 24.90
C PRO A 146 27.60 -18.52 25.64
N LEU A 147 27.55 -19.40 26.64
CA LEU A 147 26.41 -19.56 27.53
C LEU A 147 26.34 -18.35 28.48
N ILE A 148 25.33 -17.49 28.32
CA ILE A 148 25.13 -16.36 29.23
C ILE A 148 24.33 -16.83 30.43
N LEU A 149 25.00 -16.91 31.60
CA LEU A 149 24.38 -17.22 32.88
C LEU A 149 24.12 -15.92 33.64
N HIS A 150 22.85 -15.60 33.90
CA HIS A 150 22.48 -14.48 34.76
C HIS A 150 22.38 -14.94 36.21
N PHE A 151 23.26 -14.42 37.07
CA PHE A 151 23.16 -14.60 38.52
C PHE A 151 22.47 -13.39 39.14
N SER A 152 21.29 -13.59 39.71
CA SER A 152 20.61 -12.57 40.51
C SER A 152 21.31 -12.45 41.86
N ARG A 153 22.12 -11.40 42.04
CA ARG A 153 22.82 -11.13 43.29
C ARG A 153 21.80 -10.69 44.36
N LYS A 154 21.44 -11.59 45.28
CA LYS A 154 20.95 -11.14 46.58
C LYS A 154 22.16 -10.66 47.37
N GLU A 155 22.21 -9.36 47.63
CA GLU A 155 23.24 -8.76 48.45
C GLU A 155 23.26 -9.43 49.83
N GLN A 156 24.45 -9.93 50.14
CA GLN A 156 25.13 -10.01 51.44
C GLN A 156 25.68 -11.43 51.64
N ASP A 157 26.97 -11.48 51.94
CA ASP A 157 27.82 -12.65 52.18
C ASP A 157 28.52 -13.29 50.97
N ARG A 158 29.84 -13.04 50.95
CA ARG A 158 30.83 -13.64 50.07
C ARG A 158 30.98 -15.12 50.40
N LYS A 159 30.15 -15.99 49.82
CA LYS A 159 30.43 -17.42 49.60
C LYS A 159 29.51 -17.93 48.50
N PHE A 160 30.12 -18.30 47.37
CA PHE A 160 29.41 -18.89 46.24
C PHE A 160 29.10 -20.35 46.56
N THR A 161 27.86 -20.63 46.93
CA THR A 161 27.32 -22.00 47.01
C THR A 161 25.91 -21.99 46.43
N GLY A 162 25.77 -22.40 45.18
CA GLY A 162 24.47 -22.55 44.53
C GLY A 162 24.56 -23.63 43.46
N SER A 163 23.81 -24.71 43.66
CA SER A 163 23.62 -25.78 42.68
C SER A 163 22.82 -25.27 41.47
N MET A 164 23.25 -25.68 40.28
CA MET A 164 22.57 -25.39 39.02
C MET A 164 21.25 -26.15 38.95
N THR A 165 20.11 -25.46 39.01
CA THR A 165 18.83 -26.00 38.52
C THR A 165 18.44 -25.30 37.22
N ALA A 166 18.00 -26.11 36.25
CA ALA A 166 17.78 -25.75 34.85
C ALA A 166 16.60 -24.77 34.60
N GLU A 167 15.98 -24.23 35.66
CA GLU A 167 14.73 -23.45 35.57
C GLU A 167 14.89 -22.00 35.08
N TRP A 168 16.11 -21.46 35.01
CA TRP A 168 16.33 -20.01 34.77
C TRP A 168 17.05 -19.65 33.46
N MET A 169 17.09 -20.56 32.50
CA MET A 169 17.81 -20.38 31.24
C MET A 169 16.97 -19.60 30.22
N ILE A 170 16.98 -18.26 30.28
CA ILE A 170 16.30 -17.41 29.27
C ILE A 170 17.29 -17.04 28.15
N PRO A 171 16.97 -17.26 26.85
CA PRO A 171 17.90 -17.00 25.76
C PRO A 171 18.02 -15.50 25.43
N TYR A 172 19.24 -15.03 25.21
CA TYR A 172 19.54 -13.67 24.76
C TYR A 172 19.30 -13.55 23.24
N MET A 173 18.46 -12.60 22.81
CA MET A 173 18.35 -12.21 21.40
C MET A 173 19.04 -10.85 21.18
N PRO A 174 20.07 -10.76 20.30
CA PRO A 174 20.67 -9.47 19.97
C PRO A 174 19.71 -8.65 19.10
N ARG A 175 19.58 -7.35 19.38
CA ARG A 175 18.88 -6.40 18.51
C ARG A 175 19.65 -6.25 17.20
N MET A 176 19.00 -6.60 16.08
CA MET A 176 19.53 -6.37 14.75
C MET A 176 19.51 -4.86 14.43
N GLN A 177 20.64 -4.36 13.91
CA GLN A 177 20.84 -2.98 13.43
C GLN A 177 20.09 -2.71 12.14
#